data_AF-A0A251XFV8-F1
#
_entry.id   AF-A0A251XFV8-F1
#
_cell.length_a   1.000
_cell.length_b   1.000
_cell.length_c   1.000
_cell.angle_alpha   90.00
_cell.angle_beta   90.00
_cell.angle_gamma   90.00
#
_symmetry.space_group_name_H-M   'P 1'
#
loop_
_entity.id
_entity.type
_entity.pdbx_description
1 polymer ?
#
loop_
_entity_poly.entity_id
_entity_poly.type
_entity_poly.pdbx_seq_one_letter_code
_entity_poly.pdbx_strand_id
1 'polypeptide(L)'
;MPSEPETDEVPLIVDELTVAARNAVDAGFDGVEIHSANGYLLHEFLSPVSNVRTDAYGGSPENRAKLGIDVAHAVSREIGAERVGIRISPSHNIQDVLEEDADETRATYEALLSGIAPLGLAYVSILHAEPAGDLVQGLRKTFGGPLMINSGFGVQTERDEAIQLVEEGTADVVAVGRMVIANPDLVERWESGAETNEPNPATFYGPGAEGYTDYPALAS
;
A
#
# COMPACT_ATOMS: atom_id res chain seq x y z
N MET A 1 -11.08 23.75 -4.88
CA MET A 1 -10.68 23.47 -3.49
C MET A 1 -11.51 22.30 -3.02
N PRO A 2 -10.90 21.21 -2.52
CA PRO A 2 -11.65 20.17 -1.82
C PRO A 2 -12.33 20.75 -0.57
N SER A 3 -13.38 20.10 -0.09
CA SER A 3 -14.01 20.40 1.19
C SER A 3 -13.42 19.48 2.25
N GLU A 4 -12.94 20.04 3.35
CA GLU A 4 -12.53 19.24 4.52
C GLU A 4 -13.79 18.58 5.11
N PRO A 5 -13.82 17.25 5.33
CA PRO A 5 -14.96 16.57 5.97
C PRO A 5 -15.16 17.08 7.40
N GLU A 6 -16.41 17.29 7.81
CA GLU A 6 -16.71 17.61 9.20
C GLU A 6 -16.37 16.42 10.11
N THR A 7 -16.07 16.67 11.39
CA THR A 7 -15.66 15.60 12.33
C THR A 7 -16.67 14.45 12.42
N ASP A 8 -17.97 14.75 12.29
CA ASP A 8 -19.06 13.79 12.31
C ASP A 8 -19.33 13.10 10.97
N GLU A 9 -18.69 13.54 9.88
CA GLU A 9 -18.70 12.85 8.58
C GLU A 9 -17.61 11.77 8.49
N VAL A 10 -16.55 11.85 9.30
CA VAL A 10 -15.46 10.86 9.29
C VAL A 10 -15.96 9.41 9.52
N PRO A 11 -16.90 9.13 10.44
CA PRO A 11 -17.51 7.81 10.56
C PRO A 11 -18.16 7.29 9.28
N LEU A 12 -18.72 8.16 8.42
CA LEU A 12 -19.33 7.74 7.16
C LEU A 12 -18.27 7.19 6.18
N ILE A 13 -17.08 7.78 6.15
CA ILE A 13 -15.95 7.29 5.33
C ILE A 13 -15.59 5.86 5.77
N VAL A 14 -15.56 5.61 7.08
CA VAL A 14 -15.28 4.28 7.65
C VAL A 14 -16.36 3.28 7.23
N ASP A 15 -17.63 3.67 7.32
CA ASP A 15 -18.76 2.82 6.91
C ASP A 15 -18.73 2.50 5.41
N GLU A 16 -18.43 3.48 4.56
CA GLU A 16 -18.34 3.31 3.10
C GLU A 16 -17.23 2.32 2.71
N LEU A 17 -16.04 2.45 3.30
CA LEU A 17 -14.93 1.52 3.07
C LEU A 17 -15.22 0.12 3.61
N THR A 18 -15.95 0.02 4.73
CA THR A 18 -16.39 -1.27 5.29
C THR A 18 -17.39 -1.97 4.38
N VAL A 19 -18.37 -1.24 3.85
CA VAL A 19 -19.33 -1.77 2.88
C VAL A 19 -18.63 -2.18 1.59
N ALA A 20 -17.66 -1.40 1.10
CA ALA A 20 -16.86 -1.75 -0.06
C ALA A 20 -16.09 -3.06 0.15
N ALA A 21 -15.51 -3.26 1.33
CA ALA A 21 -14.80 -4.48 1.68
C ALA A 21 -15.72 -5.71 1.71
N ARG A 22 -16.91 -5.61 2.32
CA ARG A 22 -17.93 -6.67 2.26
C ARG A 22 -18.29 -7.00 0.82
N ASN A 23 -18.59 -5.98 0.01
CA ASN A 23 -18.99 -6.18 -1.38
C ASN A 23 -17.90 -6.88 -2.20
N ALA A 24 -16.61 -6.59 -1.94
CA ALA A 24 -15.50 -7.28 -2.59
C ALA A 24 -15.48 -8.77 -2.23
N VAL A 25 -15.63 -9.12 -0.94
CA VAL A 25 -15.69 -10.52 -0.51
C VAL A 25 -16.92 -11.23 -1.07
N ASP A 26 -18.09 -10.57 -1.07
CA ASP A 26 -19.33 -11.11 -1.65
C ASP A 26 -19.20 -11.34 -3.17
N ALA A 27 -18.36 -10.56 -3.85
CA ALA A 27 -18.02 -10.74 -5.27
C ALA A 27 -16.99 -11.86 -5.53
N GLY A 28 -16.44 -12.49 -4.48
CA GLY A 28 -15.53 -13.62 -4.58
C GLY A 28 -14.05 -13.28 -4.45
N PHE A 29 -13.68 -12.07 -4.01
CA PHE A 29 -12.29 -11.76 -3.67
C PHE A 29 -11.86 -12.50 -2.39
N ASP A 30 -10.61 -12.97 -2.36
CA ASP A 30 -10.02 -13.62 -1.18
C ASP A 30 -9.83 -12.66 0.01
N GLY A 31 -9.71 -11.37 -0.27
CA GLY A 31 -9.50 -10.31 0.71
C GLY A 31 -9.41 -8.92 0.07
N VAL A 32 -8.99 -7.93 0.86
CA VAL A 32 -8.86 -6.54 0.43
C VAL A 32 -7.56 -5.92 0.92
N GLU A 33 -7.02 -4.96 0.16
CA GLU A 33 -5.92 -4.10 0.59
C GLU A 33 -6.45 -2.67 0.82
N ILE A 34 -6.36 -2.18 2.05
CA ILE A 34 -6.71 -0.79 2.39
C ILE A 34 -5.64 0.13 1.82
N HIS A 35 -6.05 1.05 0.93
CA HIS A 35 -5.11 1.97 0.31
C HIS A 35 -4.89 3.22 1.17
N SER A 36 -3.78 3.24 1.92
CA SER A 36 -3.33 4.35 2.77
C SER A 36 -1.99 4.92 2.31
N ALA A 37 -1.86 5.12 0.99
CA ALA A 37 -0.61 5.46 0.31
C ALA A 37 -0.87 6.41 -0.87
N ASN A 38 0.20 6.86 -1.51
CA ASN A 38 0.23 7.52 -2.83
C ASN A 38 -0.62 8.79 -2.97
N GLY A 39 -0.92 9.44 -1.84
CA GLY A 39 -1.61 10.73 -1.80
C GLY A 39 -3.13 10.65 -1.91
N TYR A 40 -3.72 9.48 -1.69
CA TYR A 40 -5.18 9.36 -1.58
C TYR A 40 -5.66 9.62 -0.15
N LEU A 41 -6.98 9.70 0.02
CA LEU A 41 -7.67 10.12 1.25
C LEU A 41 -7.02 9.67 2.57
N LEU A 42 -6.77 8.37 2.75
CA LEU A 42 -6.19 7.89 4.00
C LEU A 42 -4.74 8.36 4.20
N HIS A 43 -3.95 8.49 3.13
CA HIS A 43 -2.61 9.09 3.16
C HIS A 43 -2.67 10.59 3.40
N GLU A 44 -3.67 11.31 2.85
CA GLU A 44 -3.85 12.74 3.10
C GLU A 44 -4.04 13.02 4.60
N PHE A 45 -4.73 12.13 5.32
CA PHE A 45 -4.87 12.24 6.78
C PHE A 45 -3.56 12.00 7.54
N LEU A 46 -2.63 11.19 7.01
CA LEU A 46 -1.35 10.89 7.68
C LEU A 46 -0.36 12.07 7.60
N SER A 47 -0.33 12.79 6.50
CA SER A 47 0.64 13.88 6.31
C SER A 47 0.23 15.18 7.01
N PRO A 48 1.14 15.86 7.73
CA PRO A 48 0.87 17.17 8.31
C PRO A 48 0.71 18.30 7.28
N VAL A 49 1.07 18.07 6.00
CA VAL A 49 0.95 19.07 4.94
C VAL A 49 -0.46 19.09 4.37
N SER A 50 -1.10 17.93 4.19
CA SER A 50 -2.49 17.84 3.71
C SER A 50 -3.50 17.84 4.86
N ASN A 51 -3.15 17.34 6.05
CA ASN A 51 -4.03 17.33 7.22
C ASN A 51 -3.67 18.44 8.21
N VAL A 52 -4.34 19.58 8.07
CA VAL A 52 -4.22 20.75 8.95
C VAL A 52 -5.34 20.83 10.00
N ARG A 53 -6.06 19.72 10.22
CA ARG A 53 -7.16 19.66 11.18
C ARG A 53 -6.67 19.90 12.60
N THR A 54 -7.57 20.41 13.45
CA THR A 54 -7.33 20.66 14.87
C THR A 54 -8.21 19.81 15.80
N ASP A 55 -8.98 18.90 15.22
CA ASP A 55 -9.86 17.97 15.93
C ASP A 55 -9.17 16.63 16.23
N ALA A 56 -9.94 15.60 16.58
CA ALA A 56 -9.43 14.29 16.93
C ALA A 56 -8.76 13.52 15.77
N TYR A 57 -8.82 14.04 14.54
CA TYR A 57 -8.24 13.40 13.35
C TYR A 57 -7.06 14.18 12.75
N GLY A 58 -6.54 15.20 13.44
CA GLY A 58 -5.32 15.90 13.03
C GLY A 58 -4.53 16.51 14.18
N GLY A 59 -3.50 17.28 13.84
CA GLY A 59 -2.55 17.82 14.81
C GLY A 59 -1.43 16.84 15.11
N SER A 60 -1.60 15.92 16.07
CA SER A 60 -0.54 14.98 16.47
C SER A 60 -0.43 13.77 15.52
N PRO A 61 0.74 13.08 15.49
CA PRO A 61 0.91 11.83 14.76
C PRO A 61 -0.19 10.78 15.04
N GLU A 62 -0.60 10.65 16.30
CA GLU A 62 -1.65 9.68 16.72
C GLU A 62 -3.01 10.06 16.16
N ASN A 63 -3.37 11.34 16.18
CA ASN A 63 -4.64 11.82 15.63
C ASN A 63 -4.66 11.67 14.10
N ARG A 64 -3.56 11.95 13.42
CA ARG A 64 -3.43 11.76 11.96
C ARG A 64 -3.56 10.30 11.56
N ALA A 65 -2.98 9.38 12.35
CA ALA A 65 -3.12 7.93 12.15
C ALA A 65 -4.54 7.40 12.41
N LYS A 66 -5.35 8.14 13.17
CA LYS A 66 -6.62 7.65 13.71
C LYS A 66 -7.60 7.14 12.65
N LEU A 67 -7.77 7.87 11.54
CA LEU A 67 -8.70 7.44 10.49
C LEU A 67 -8.27 6.10 9.87
N GLY A 68 -6.98 5.94 9.55
CA GLY A 68 -6.46 4.68 9.02
C GLY A 68 -6.65 3.51 9.98
N ILE A 69 -6.47 3.75 11.28
CA ILE A 69 -6.73 2.75 12.34
C ILE A 69 -8.21 2.40 12.40
N ASP A 70 -9.11 3.40 12.42
CA ASP A 70 -10.55 3.17 12.52
C ASP A 70 -11.07 2.36 11.32
N VAL A 71 -10.58 2.64 10.10
CA VAL A 71 -10.87 1.87 8.89
C VAL A 71 -10.37 0.42 9.01
N ALA A 72 -9.11 0.22 9.41
CA ALA A 72 -8.55 -1.12 9.56
C ALA A 72 -9.32 -1.97 10.57
N HIS A 73 -9.72 -1.38 11.70
CA HIS A 73 -10.57 -2.04 12.69
C HIS A 73 -11.95 -2.39 12.13
N ALA A 74 -12.62 -1.46 11.46
CA ALA A 74 -13.96 -1.67 10.94
C ALA A 74 -13.99 -2.75 9.83
N VAL A 75 -13.07 -2.66 8.87
CA VAL A 75 -12.93 -3.64 7.79
C VAL A 75 -12.57 -5.02 8.35
N SER A 76 -11.63 -5.11 9.29
CA SER A 76 -11.26 -6.38 9.91
C SER A 76 -12.40 -7.04 10.68
N ARG A 77 -13.26 -6.26 11.34
CA ARG A 77 -14.47 -6.79 12.00
C ARG A 77 -15.50 -7.33 11.00
N GLU A 78 -15.59 -6.72 9.82
CA GLU A 78 -16.58 -7.09 8.81
C GLU A 78 -16.17 -8.36 8.05
N ILE A 79 -14.90 -8.47 7.63
CA ILE A 79 -14.46 -9.54 6.72
C ILE A 79 -13.41 -10.50 7.31
N GLY A 80 -12.93 -10.26 8.53
CA GLY A 80 -11.83 -11.01 9.15
C GLY A 80 -10.47 -10.39 8.86
N ALA A 81 -9.65 -10.21 9.90
CA ALA A 81 -8.34 -9.54 9.80
C ALA A 81 -7.34 -10.28 8.88
N GLU A 82 -7.45 -11.61 8.82
CA GLU A 82 -6.62 -12.47 7.97
C GLU A 82 -6.86 -12.28 6.47
N ARG A 83 -7.90 -11.50 6.11
CA ARG A 83 -8.24 -11.13 4.72
C ARG A 83 -7.92 -9.67 4.41
N VAL A 84 -7.28 -8.96 5.32
CA VAL A 84 -7.06 -7.52 5.21
C VAL A 84 -5.56 -7.24 5.16
N GLY A 85 -5.13 -6.59 4.08
CA GLY A 85 -3.85 -5.90 4.00
C GLY A 85 -4.03 -4.39 4.15
N ILE A 86 -2.95 -3.67 4.44
CA ILE A 86 -2.91 -2.20 4.33
C ILE A 86 -1.65 -1.77 3.60
N ARG A 87 -1.80 -0.84 2.65
CA ARG A 87 -0.69 -0.27 1.89
C ARG A 87 -0.35 1.14 2.36
N ILE A 88 0.94 1.38 2.61
CA ILE A 88 1.51 2.67 3.01
C ILE A 88 2.70 3.06 2.13
N SER A 89 2.99 4.35 2.04
CA SER A 89 4.08 4.89 1.21
C SER A 89 4.80 6.05 1.90
N PRO A 90 5.43 5.81 3.07
CA PRO A 90 6.08 6.88 3.83
C PRO A 90 7.16 7.57 2.99
N SER A 91 7.25 8.90 3.10
CA SER A 91 8.22 9.74 2.37
C SER A 91 8.17 9.58 0.84
N HIS A 92 7.05 9.10 0.29
CA HIS A 92 6.92 8.94 -1.16
C HIS A 92 6.75 10.27 -1.89
N ASN A 93 6.20 11.29 -1.23
CA ASN A 93 6.14 12.68 -1.71
C ASN A 93 5.51 12.84 -3.11
N ILE A 94 4.32 12.25 -3.30
CA ILE A 94 3.55 12.31 -4.55
C ILE A 94 2.18 12.96 -4.29
N GLN A 95 1.57 13.53 -5.34
CA GLN A 95 0.25 14.18 -5.27
C GLN A 95 0.19 15.32 -4.24
N ASP A 96 1.28 16.07 -4.06
CA ASP A 96 1.42 17.16 -3.07
C ASP A 96 1.23 16.73 -1.60
N VAL A 97 1.18 15.43 -1.31
CA VAL A 97 1.23 14.90 0.06
C VAL A 97 2.69 14.71 0.44
N LEU A 98 3.29 15.78 0.99
CA LEU A 98 4.70 15.85 1.33
C LEU A 98 4.94 15.44 2.80
N GLU A 99 5.98 14.66 3.02
CA GLU A 99 6.41 14.06 4.28
C GLU A 99 7.94 14.27 4.42
N GLU A 100 8.33 15.55 4.54
CA GLU A 100 9.74 15.98 4.54
C GLU A 100 10.40 15.95 5.93
N ASP A 101 9.61 16.01 7.00
CA ASP A 101 10.10 15.83 8.37
C ASP A 101 10.15 14.33 8.68
N ALA A 102 11.36 13.78 8.76
CA ALA A 102 11.58 12.36 8.95
C ALA A 102 11.11 11.84 10.32
N ASP A 103 11.22 12.66 11.38
CA ASP A 103 10.81 12.25 12.73
C ASP A 103 9.28 12.26 12.84
N GLU A 104 8.62 13.28 12.30
CA GLU A 104 7.16 13.38 12.26
C GLU A 104 6.53 12.28 11.38
N THR A 105 7.16 12.00 10.24
CA THR A 105 6.76 10.90 9.35
C THR A 105 6.87 9.57 10.10
N ARG A 106 8.03 9.27 10.68
CA ARG A 106 8.23 8.05 11.47
C ARG A 106 7.20 7.90 12.57
N ALA A 107 6.97 8.94 13.38
CA ALA A 107 6.02 8.90 14.49
C ALA A 107 4.59 8.59 14.01
N THR A 108 4.17 9.13 12.86
CA THR A 108 2.83 8.92 12.31
C THR A 108 2.61 7.47 11.88
N TYR A 109 3.56 6.92 11.12
CA TYR A 109 3.45 5.53 10.66
C TYR A 109 3.66 4.52 11.80
N GLU A 110 4.50 4.83 12.79
CA GLU A 110 4.61 4.03 14.01
C GLU A 110 3.29 4.03 14.80
N ALA A 111 2.61 5.17 14.91
CA ALA A 111 1.28 5.26 15.53
C ALA A 111 0.23 4.42 14.78
N LEU A 112 0.19 4.54 13.44
CA LEU A 112 -0.69 3.73 12.58
C LEU A 112 -0.44 2.23 12.77
N LEU A 113 0.81 1.79 12.63
CA LEU A 113 1.15 0.37 12.70
C LEU A 113 0.98 -0.20 14.11
N SER A 114 1.29 0.57 15.16
CA SER A 114 1.02 0.17 16.55
C SER A 114 -0.49 0.00 16.81
N GLY A 115 -1.32 0.87 16.23
CA GLY A 115 -2.78 0.83 16.40
C GLY A 115 -3.46 -0.36 15.71
N ILE A 116 -2.85 -0.91 14.66
CA ILE A 116 -3.40 -2.05 13.90
C ILE A 116 -2.68 -3.37 14.17
N ALA A 117 -1.47 -3.38 14.74
CA ALA A 117 -0.72 -4.60 15.03
C ALA A 117 -1.52 -5.65 15.83
N PRO A 118 -2.32 -5.29 16.86
CA PRO A 118 -3.13 -6.26 17.60
C PRO A 118 -4.22 -6.95 16.77
N LEU A 119 -4.58 -6.42 15.60
CA LEU A 119 -5.58 -7.03 14.72
C LEU A 119 -5.07 -8.31 14.05
N GLY A 120 -3.75 -8.44 13.87
CA GLY A 120 -3.17 -9.56 13.11
C GLY A 120 -3.59 -9.55 11.64
N LEU A 121 -3.47 -8.39 10.98
CA LEU A 121 -3.74 -8.24 9.55
C LEU A 121 -2.91 -9.21 8.71
N ALA A 122 -3.41 -9.58 7.53
CA ALA A 122 -2.74 -10.48 6.60
C ALA A 122 -1.32 -10.02 6.25
N TYR A 123 -1.13 -8.72 6.01
CA TYR A 123 0.15 -8.11 5.73
C TYR A 123 0.10 -6.57 5.82
N VAL A 124 1.28 -5.95 5.93
CA VAL A 124 1.48 -4.55 5.57
C VAL A 124 2.26 -4.49 4.25
N SER A 125 1.81 -3.66 3.32
CA SER A 125 2.46 -3.39 2.04
C SER A 125 3.12 -2.03 2.09
N ILE A 126 4.44 -1.97 1.95
CA ILE A 126 5.20 -0.72 2.04
C ILE A 126 5.85 -0.42 0.69
N LEU A 127 5.54 0.75 0.14
CA LEU A 127 6.26 1.32 -1.01
C LEU A 127 7.31 2.29 -0.50
N HIS A 128 8.59 1.97 -0.72
CA HIS A 128 9.71 2.81 -0.28
C HIS A 128 10.95 2.58 -1.15
N ALA A 129 11.71 3.63 -1.42
CA ALA A 129 12.95 3.54 -2.22
C ALA A 129 14.09 2.80 -1.48
N GLU A 130 14.01 2.72 -0.15
CA GLU A 130 14.99 2.04 0.70
C GLU A 130 14.33 0.93 1.54
N PRO A 131 14.01 -0.24 0.96
CA PRO A 131 13.44 -1.39 1.67
C PRO A 131 14.19 -1.84 2.94
N ALA A 132 15.52 -1.83 2.88
CA ALA A 132 16.39 -2.24 3.98
C ALA A 132 16.70 -1.10 4.96
N GLY A 133 16.17 0.11 4.71
CA GLY A 133 16.43 1.29 5.53
C GLY A 133 15.77 1.24 6.91
N ASP A 134 16.29 2.04 7.83
CA ASP A 134 15.86 2.08 9.24
C ASP A 134 14.38 2.43 9.44
N LEU A 135 13.80 3.21 8.52
CA LEU A 135 12.37 3.54 8.56
C LEU A 135 11.53 2.28 8.31
N VAL A 136 11.69 1.64 7.15
CA VAL A 136 10.92 0.46 6.75
C VAL A 136 11.12 -0.69 7.74
N GLN A 137 12.36 -0.98 8.13
CA GLN A 137 12.63 -2.08 9.06
C GLN A 137 12.19 -1.77 10.50
N GLY A 138 12.14 -0.48 10.90
CA GLY A 138 11.50 -0.05 12.13
C GLY A 138 9.99 -0.31 12.10
N LEU A 139 9.32 0.14 11.04
CA LEU A 139 7.88 -0.06 10.82
C LEU A 139 7.49 -1.53 10.79
N ARG A 140 8.29 -2.38 10.14
CA ARG A 140 8.11 -3.84 10.16
C ARG A 140 8.09 -4.41 11.57
N LYS A 141 9.05 -4.00 12.41
CA LYS A 141 9.13 -4.46 13.81
C LYS A 141 7.92 -4.00 14.61
N THR A 142 7.46 -2.77 14.39
CA THR A 142 6.25 -2.21 15.03
C THR A 142 5.00 -2.99 14.64
N PHE A 143 4.84 -3.35 13.36
CA PHE A 143 3.70 -4.13 12.89
C PHE A 143 3.74 -5.59 13.37
N GLY A 144 4.90 -6.23 13.34
CA GLY A 144 5.09 -7.60 13.87
C GLY A 144 4.42 -8.72 13.07
N GLY A 145 3.94 -8.43 11.85
CA GLY A 145 3.34 -9.39 10.92
C GLY A 145 4.04 -9.40 9.55
N PRO A 146 3.45 -10.08 8.53
CA PRO A 146 4.04 -10.20 7.20
C PRO A 146 4.23 -8.84 6.52
N LEU A 147 5.41 -8.64 5.93
CA LEU A 147 5.77 -7.45 5.15
C LEU A 147 5.84 -7.78 3.66
N MET A 148 5.00 -7.11 2.88
CA MET A 148 5.15 -6.98 1.44
C MET A 148 5.88 -5.67 1.13
N ILE A 149 6.91 -5.70 0.29
CA ILE A 149 7.66 -4.51 -0.12
C ILE A 149 7.51 -4.23 -1.61
N ASN A 150 7.50 -2.96 -1.97
CA ASN A 150 7.72 -2.49 -3.32
C ASN A 150 8.86 -1.45 -3.32
N SER A 151 9.89 -1.67 -4.15
CA SER A 151 11.16 -0.91 -4.16
C SER A 151 11.07 0.53 -4.72
N GLY A 152 9.86 1.06 -4.90
CA GLY A 152 9.60 2.46 -5.18
C GLY A 152 8.91 2.71 -6.51
N PHE A 153 8.46 3.95 -6.66
CA PHE A 153 7.76 4.41 -7.87
C PHE A 153 8.77 4.79 -8.96
N GLY A 154 8.49 4.44 -10.21
CA GLY A 154 9.36 4.75 -11.35
C GLY A 154 10.60 3.85 -11.51
N VAL A 155 11.02 3.10 -10.48
CA VAL A 155 12.10 2.08 -10.58
C VAL A 155 11.53 0.69 -10.80
N GLN A 156 11.97 -0.01 -11.84
CA GLN A 156 11.50 -1.36 -12.12
C GLN A 156 12.08 -2.30 -11.06
N THR A 157 11.23 -3.11 -10.44
CA THR A 157 11.69 -4.16 -9.52
C THR A 157 12.26 -5.29 -10.36
N GLU A 158 13.55 -5.56 -10.18
CA GLU A 158 14.26 -6.60 -10.90
C GLU A 158 14.18 -7.94 -10.15
N ARG A 159 14.28 -9.05 -10.89
CA ARG A 159 14.22 -10.41 -10.32
C ARG A 159 15.23 -10.62 -9.21
N ASP A 160 16.50 -10.30 -9.47
CA ASP A 160 17.59 -10.58 -8.54
C ASP A 160 17.49 -9.71 -7.28
N GLU A 161 17.01 -8.46 -7.42
CA GLU A 161 16.67 -7.60 -6.28
C GLU A 161 15.54 -8.22 -5.45
N ALA A 162 14.46 -8.69 -6.08
CA ALA A 162 13.34 -9.29 -5.39
C ALA A 162 13.75 -10.56 -4.62
N ILE A 163 14.56 -11.42 -5.24
CA ILE A 163 15.12 -12.62 -4.59
C ILE A 163 15.98 -12.23 -3.39
N GLN A 164 16.90 -11.28 -3.57
CA GLN A 164 17.80 -10.84 -2.51
C GLN A 164 17.03 -10.30 -1.30
N LEU A 165 16.01 -9.46 -1.52
CA LEU A 165 15.19 -8.90 -0.44
C LEU A 165 14.48 -9.97 0.40
N VAL A 166 14.06 -11.08 -0.21
CA VAL A 166 13.43 -12.20 0.49
C VAL A 166 14.48 -13.09 1.17
N GLU A 167 15.56 -13.44 0.48
CA GLU A 167 16.61 -14.32 1.02
C GLU A 167 17.35 -13.72 2.22
N GLU A 168 17.57 -12.40 2.20
CA GLU A 168 18.16 -11.67 3.33
C GLU A 168 17.14 -11.44 4.46
N GLY A 169 15.88 -11.82 4.23
CA GLY A 169 14.79 -11.62 5.17
C GLY A 169 14.45 -10.15 5.36
N THR A 170 14.71 -9.27 4.39
CA THR A 170 14.33 -7.85 4.40
C THR A 170 12.83 -7.65 4.25
N ALA A 171 12.17 -8.52 3.48
CA ALA A 171 10.72 -8.60 3.32
C ALA A 171 10.27 -10.07 3.20
N ASP A 172 8.99 -10.33 3.41
CA ASP A 172 8.40 -11.67 3.25
C ASP A 172 7.86 -11.88 1.83
N VAL A 173 7.44 -10.79 1.18
CA VAL A 173 6.96 -10.77 -0.22
C VAL A 173 7.47 -9.50 -0.91
N VAL A 174 7.76 -9.58 -2.22
CA VAL A 174 8.08 -8.42 -3.05
C VAL A 174 6.98 -8.24 -4.11
N ALA A 175 6.35 -7.07 -4.12
CA ALA A 175 5.32 -6.70 -5.09
C ALA A 175 5.94 -6.09 -6.35
N VAL A 176 5.53 -6.61 -7.51
CA VAL A 176 6.06 -6.22 -8.82
C VAL A 176 4.92 -5.68 -9.68
N GLY A 177 5.02 -4.40 -10.08
CA GLY A 177 3.97 -3.73 -10.86
C GLY A 177 4.21 -3.81 -12.37
N ARG A 178 5.09 -2.94 -12.89
CA ARG A 178 5.31 -2.74 -14.33
C ARG A 178 5.61 -4.02 -15.11
N MET A 179 6.42 -4.92 -14.55
CA MET A 179 6.77 -6.15 -15.25
C MET A 179 5.58 -7.09 -15.42
N VAL A 180 4.67 -7.15 -14.44
CA VAL A 180 3.45 -7.97 -14.55
C VAL A 180 2.49 -7.41 -15.60
N ILE A 181 2.49 -6.10 -15.85
CA ILE A 181 1.69 -5.51 -16.95
C ILE A 181 2.10 -6.13 -18.29
N ALA A 182 3.41 -6.21 -18.55
CA ALA A 182 3.93 -6.69 -19.83
C ALA A 182 4.10 -8.21 -19.90
N ASN A 183 4.11 -8.90 -18.77
CA ASN A 183 4.45 -10.32 -18.69
C ASN A 183 3.37 -11.04 -17.88
N PRO A 184 2.31 -11.57 -18.52
CA PRO A 184 1.24 -12.30 -17.83
C PRO A 184 1.76 -13.58 -17.14
N ASP A 185 2.91 -14.07 -17.57
CA ASP A 185 3.64 -15.26 -17.12
C ASP A 185 5.02 -14.89 -16.53
N LEU A 186 5.09 -13.75 -15.82
CA LEU A 186 6.34 -13.24 -15.26
C LEU A 186 7.04 -14.25 -14.34
N VAL A 187 6.26 -15.00 -13.57
CA VAL A 187 6.78 -16.01 -12.63
C VAL A 187 7.55 -17.08 -13.39
N GLU A 188 6.93 -17.67 -14.42
CA GLU A 188 7.56 -18.70 -15.25
C GLU A 188 8.83 -18.17 -15.92
N ARG A 189 8.80 -16.93 -16.44
CA ARG A 189 9.98 -16.29 -17.04
C ARG A 189 11.11 -16.13 -16.03
N TRP A 190 10.81 -15.69 -14.82
CA TRP A 190 11.80 -15.53 -13.76
C TRP A 190 12.33 -16.88 -13.28
N GLU A 191 11.51 -17.92 -13.18
CA GLU A 191 11.98 -19.26 -12.79
C GLU A 191 12.90 -19.87 -13.85
N SER A 192 12.58 -19.73 -15.13
CA SER A 192 13.34 -20.32 -16.23
C SER A 192 14.50 -19.44 -16.73
N GLY A 193 14.58 -18.17 -16.32
CA GLY A 193 15.50 -17.19 -16.88
C GLY A 193 15.19 -16.81 -18.32
N ALA A 194 13.92 -16.85 -18.72
CA ALA A 194 13.50 -16.44 -20.06
C ALA A 194 13.48 -14.92 -20.21
N GLU A 195 13.61 -14.44 -21.45
CA GLU A 195 13.47 -13.00 -21.75
C GLU A 195 12.07 -12.49 -21.37
N THR A 196 12.02 -11.27 -20.86
CA THR A 196 10.78 -10.58 -20.50
C THR A 196 10.37 -9.59 -21.59
N ASN A 197 9.06 -9.43 -21.77
CA ASN A 197 8.49 -8.36 -22.58
C ASN A 197 8.76 -7.00 -21.92
N GLU A 198 8.97 -5.98 -22.75
CA GLU A 198 9.13 -4.59 -22.33
C GLU A 198 7.76 -3.92 -22.10
N PRO A 199 7.54 -3.29 -20.92
CA PRO A 199 6.35 -2.47 -20.70
C PRO A 199 6.28 -1.28 -21.66
N ASN A 200 5.07 -0.95 -22.11
CA ASN A 200 4.80 0.22 -22.93
C ASN A 200 4.04 1.26 -22.08
N PRO A 201 4.71 2.31 -21.56
CA PRO A 201 4.07 3.30 -20.72
C PRO A 201 2.94 4.09 -21.41
N ALA A 202 2.95 4.16 -22.74
CA ALA A 202 1.92 4.86 -23.51
C ALA A 202 0.54 4.18 -23.42
N THR A 203 0.49 2.91 -23.02
CA THR A 203 -0.74 2.10 -22.93
C THR A 203 -1.16 1.76 -21.51
N PHE A 204 -0.45 2.24 -20.47
CA PHE A 204 -0.83 1.96 -19.08
C PHE A 204 -2.22 2.49 -18.71
N TYR A 205 -2.64 3.59 -19.33
CA TYR A 205 -3.95 4.19 -19.12
C TYR A 205 -4.60 4.44 -20.47
N GLY A 206 -5.65 3.68 -20.77
CA GLY A 206 -6.38 3.81 -22.02
C GLY A 206 -7.47 2.75 -22.16
N PRO A 207 -8.37 2.91 -23.13
CA PRO A 207 -9.37 1.89 -23.43
C PRO A 207 -8.78 0.78 -24.31
N GLY A 208 -9.36 -0.42 -24.21
CA GLY A 208 -9.11 -1.51 -25.15
C GLY A 208 -8.08 -2.54 -24.67
N ALA A 209 -7.72 -3.44 -25.58
CA ALA A 209 -6.85 -4.58 -25.30
C ALA A 209 -5.35 -4.29 -25.49
N GLU A 210 -5.02 -3.23 -26.25
CA GLU A 210 -3.65 -2.87 -26.61
C GLU A 210 -2.83 -2.47 -25.38
N GLY A 211 -1.74 -3.19 -25.13
CA GLY A 211 -0.90 -3.02 -23.95
C GLY A 211 -1.58 -3.42 -22.63
N TYR A 212 -2.63 -4.24 -22.69
CA TYR A 212 -3.36 -4.74 -21.52
C TYR A 212 -3.49 -6.27 -21.53
N THR A 213 -4.05 -6.84 -22.60
CA THR A 213 -4.26 -8.30 -22.73
C THR A 213 -3.59 -8.92 -23.96
N ASP A 214 -2.84 -8.13 -24.72
CA ASP A 214 -2.19 -8.55 -25.96
C ASP A 214 -0.67 -8.77 -25.83
N TYR A 215 -0.11 -8.60 -24.63
CA TYR A 215 1.26 -9.01 -24.33
C TYR A 215 1.41 -10.53 -24.48
N PRO A 216 2.38 -11.02 -25.27
CA PRO A 216 2.54 -12.45 -25.52
C PRO A 216 3.08 -13.17 -24.28
N ALA A 217 2.44 -14.29 -23.91
CA ALA A 217 3.02 -15.26 -22.99
C ALA A 217 4.12 -16.10 -23.69
N LEU A 218 4.93 -16.81 -22.92
CA LEU A 218 5.84 -17.83 -23.41
C LEU A 218 5.04 -18.87 -24.21
N ALA A 219 5.56 -19.24 -25.38
CA ALA A 219 4.96 -20.28 -26.19
C ALA A 219 5.05 -21.61 -25.42
N SER A 220 3.90 -22.26 -25.22
CA SER A 220 3.79 -23.59 -24.61
C SER A 220 4.35 -24.69 -25.51
#